data_AF-A0A0E3V6U5-F1
#
_entry.id   AF-A0A0E3V6U5-F1
#
_cell.length_a   1.000
_cell.length_b   1.000
_cell.length_c   1.000
_cell.angle_alpha   90.00
_cell.angle_beta   90.00
_cell.angle_gamma   90.00
#
_symmetry.space_group_name_H-M   'P 1'
#
loop_
_entity.id
_entity.type
_entity.pdbx_description
1 polymer ?
#
loop_
_entity_poly.entity_id
_entity_poly.type
_entity_poly.pdbx_seq_one_letter_code
_entity_poly.pdbx_strand_id
1 'polypeptide(L)'
;MNYTVKRPIKVVPKSKIFGKKASFSAKNAPKGSVPDDDSSVEESEEVIVTKKLKTGPAASFAAKKKKVVSDSDSSTESSSESESESEREKVSKPKRPNFKGKVKSIGIDGFNHATGHSVSHSQNLTDFNAAVPHRMDWSSLRDNTMKYVNGEEEEEDFLRWTDRFLTASKKKINLFRTSLDKIDAKIKSRAKRKAKVNPKVKPKIKPKHKERKERIERLIKAYKKDNEDLKEHRDALIEAVEDNSSTLMDRQNAMDKFLNTLNSFHANVPDIGPHNGVNLQVSNRPHLNVAADGSMSPMSQQLGNMSPGRLNPFPFSHDGRSVMTTSGTFVDYGFVINQYGTFAPQFKNKKKMKNLTEKTFDKDNGFEDKMSENEEDD
;
A
#
# COMPACT_ATOMS: atom_id res chain seq x y z
N MET A 1 24.79 -4.85 -43.55
CA MET A 1 26.05 -4.72 -42.79
C MET A 1 25.77 -5.03 -41.33
N ASN A 2 26.26 -6.16 -40.82
CA ASN A 2 26.04 -6.59 -39.43
C ASN A 2 27.27 -6.21 -38.60
N TYR A 3 27.11 -5.29 -37.64
CA TYR A 3 28.17 -4.95 -36.70
C TYR A 3 28.02 -5.78 -35.42
N THR A 4 28.96 -6.70 -35.22
CA THR A 4 29.09 -7.47 -33.98
C THR A 4 29.99 -6.70 -33.02
N VAL A 5 29.41 -6.08 -31.99
CA VAL A 5 30.18 -5.38 -30.94
C VAL A 5 30.65 -6.39 -29.90
N LYS A 6 31.93 -6.75 -29.93
CA LYS A 6 32.59 -7.51 -28.85
C LYS A 6 32.94 -6.55 -27.71
N ARG A 7 32.34 -6.73 -26.53
CA ARG A 7 32.78 -6.05 -25.30
C ARG A 7 33.85 -6.88 -24.59
N PRO A 8 34.96 -6.29 -24.14
CA PRO A 8 35.99 -7.00 -23.38
C PRO A 8 35.53 -7.27 -21.95
N ILE A 9 35.65 -8.52 -21.51
CA ILE A 9 35.44 -8.94 -20.12
C ILE A 9 36.75 -8.71 -19.36
N LYS A 10 36.79 -7.70 -18.48
CA LYS A 10 37.87 -7.56 -17.48
C LYS A 10 37.68 -8.62 -16.39
N VAL A 11 38.58 -9.59 -16.33
CA VAL A 11 38.67 -10.56 -15.24
C VAL A 11 39.42 -9.92 -14.08
N VAL A 12 38.75 -9.73 -12.95
CA VAL A 12 39.37 -9.26 -11.70
C VAL A 12 39.87 -10.48 -10.92
N PRO A 13 41.15 -10.53 -10.49
CA PRO A 13 41.66 -11.65 -9.70
C PRO A 13 41.09 -11.64 -8.28
N LYS A 14 40.65 -12.82 -7.81
CA LYS A 14 40.18 -13.03 -6.43
C LYS A 14 41.36 -13.01 -5.47
N SER A 15 41.50 -11.95 -4.67
CA SER A 15 42.38 -11.93 -3.51
C SER A 15 41.85 -12.88 -2.41
N LYS A 16 42.70 -13.80 -1.96
CA LYS A 16 42.47 -14.71 -0.83
C LYS A 16 42.46 -13.92 0.47
N ILE A 17 41.33 -13.89 1.17
CA ILE A 17 41.24 -13.40 2.55
C ILE A 17 41.29 -14.63 3.47
N PHE A 18 42.45 -14.85 4.10
CA PHE A 18 42.60 -15.76 5.24
C PHE A 18 42.24 -15.01 6.52
N GLY A 19 41.08 -15.31 7.09
CA GLY A 19 40.66 -14.85 8.42
C GLY A 19 40.63 -16.02 9.41
N LYS A 20 41.53 -15.99 10.39
CA LYS A 20 41.67 -16.95 11.49
C LYS A 20 40.36 -17.07 12.28
N LYS A 21 39.91 -18.31 12.55
CA LYS A 21 38.82 -18.59 13.48
C LYS A 21 39.37 -18.64 14.91
N ALA A 22 38.85 -17.79 15.79
CA ALA A 22 38.97 -17.96 17.23
C ALA A 22 37.86 -18.91 17.71
N SER A 23 38.25 -20.00 18.36
CA SER A 23 37.38 -20.98 19.00
C SER A 23 37.02 -20.50 20.41
N PHE A 24 35.75 -20.25 20.68
CA PHE A 24 35.24 -20.15 22.04
C PHE A 24 34.59 -21.48 22.44
N SER A 25 35.17 -22.10 23.46
CA SER A 25 34.73 -23.33 24.12
C SER A 25 33.74 -22.96 25.22
N ALA A 26 32.53 -23.52 25.17
CA ALA A 26 31.57 -23.47 26.27
C ALA A 26 31.35 -24.89 26.80
N LYS A 27 31.69 -25.06 28.08
CA LYS A 27 31.61 -26.30 28.86
C LYS A 27 30.16 -26.63 29.24
N ASN A 28 29.84 -27.91 29.11
CA ASN A 28 28.93 -28.79 29.85
C ASN A 28 28.04 -28.24 30.99
N ALA A 29 26.75 -28.64 30.96
CA ALA A 29 26.05 -29.53 31.93
C ALA A 29 24.54 -29.14 32.10
N PRO A 30 23.66 -29.98 32.67
CA PRO A 30 23.36 -31.37 32.33
C PRO A 30 21.85 -31.63 32.05
N LYS A 31 21.55 -32.86 31.66
CA LYS A 31 20.24 -33.45 31.32
C LYS A 31 19.33 -33.61 32.56
N GLY A 32 18.03 -33.39 32.37
CA GLY A 32 16.94 -33.82 33.26
C GLY A 32 15.82 -34.47 32.44
N SER A 33 15.27 -35.55 32.97
CA SER A 33 14.39 -36.56 32.35
C SER A 33 12.89 -36.30 32.59
N VAL A 34 12.08 -36.57 31.54
CA VAL A 34 10.74 -37.22 31.39
C VAL A 34 10.01 -37.61 32.71
N PRO A 35 8.67 -37.44 32.84
CA PRO A 35 7.71 -38.38 32.25
C PRO A 35 6.57 -37.78 31.42
N ASP A 36 6.05 -38.63 30.54
CA ASP A 36 4.77 -38.55 29.85
C ASP A 36 3.60 -38.39 30.83
N ASP A 37 2.59 -37.60 30.45
CA ASP A 37 1.25 -37.78 31.00
C ASP A 37 0.20 -37.55 29.93
N ASP A 38 -0.74 -38.49 29.92
CA ASP A 38 -1.78 -38.76 28.95
C ASP A 38 -3.11 -38.37 29.61
N SER A 39 -3.80 -37.35 29.11
CA SER A 39 -5.22 -37.16 29.44
C SER A 39 -5.92 -36.28 28.40
N SER A 40 -6.72 -36.96 27.60
CA SER A 40 -8.02 -36.48 27.12
C SER A 40 -8.86 -35.93 28.27
N VAL A 41 -9.59 -34.84 28.04
CA VAL A 41 -10.97 -34.59 28.52
C VAL A 41 -11.51 -33.36 27.80
N GLU A 42 -12.70 -33.50 27.23
CA GLU A 42 -13.56 -32.43 26.73
C GLU A 42 -14.10 -31.59 27.91
N GLU A 43 -14.28 -30.28 27.75
CA GLU A 43 -15.58 -29.65 28.02
C GLU A 43 -15.55 -28.14 27.72
N SER A 44 -16.69 -27.73 27.18
CA SER A 44 -17.13 -26.38 26.87
C SER A 44 -17.51 -25.60 28.13
N GLU A 45 -17.05 -24.35 28.24
CA GLU A 45 -17.76 -23.34 29.03
C GLU A 45 -17.78 -22.00 28.29
N GLU A 46 -19.00 -21.58 27.93
CA GLU A 46 -19.34 -20.23 27.49
C GLU A 46 -19.26 -19.27 28.69
N VAL A 47 -18.28 -18.37 28.67
CA VAL A 47 -18.23 -17.24 29.62
C VAL A 47 -18.95 -16.04 29.01
N ILE A 48 -20.21 -15.85 29.42
CA ILE A 48 -20.99 -14.64 29.19
C ILE A 48 -20.40 -13.51 30.04
N VAL A 49 -19.63 -12.61 29.42
CA VAL A 49 -19.17 -11.37 30.07
C VAL A 49 -20.19 -10.26 29.81
N THR A 50 -21.08 -10.03 30.78
CA THR A 50 -21.95 -8.85 30.84
C THR A 50 -21.13 -7.62 31.26
N LYS A 51 -20.70 -6.79 30.30
CA LYS A 51 -20.13 -5.47 30.60
C LYS A 51 -21.22 -4.40 30.64
N LYS A 52 -21.41 -3.88 31.86
CA LYS A 52 -22.21 -2.70 32.21
C LYS A 52 -21.89 -1.50 31.30
N LEU A 53 -22.92 -1.03 30.59
CA LEU A 53 -22.94 0.29 29.94
C LEU A 53 -22.93 1.37 31.03
N LYS A 54 -21.87 2.18 31.05
CA LYS A 54 -21.76 3.37 31.89
C LYS A 54 -22.23 4.56 31.05
N THR A 55 -23.42 5.06 31.35
CA THR A 55 -23.97 6.29 30.79
C THR A 55 -23.21 7.49 31.37
N GLY A 56 -22.67 8.33 30.47
CA GLY A 56 -22.04 9.60 30.79
C GLY A 56 -22.86 10.76 30.22
N PRO A 57 -22.85 11.94 30.86
CA PRO A 57 -23.90 12.94 30.75
C PRO A 57 -23.84 13.80 29.48
N ALA A 58 -25.04 14.28 29.12
CA ALA A 58 -25.35 15.20 28.04
C ALA A 58 -24.50 16.48 28.09
N ALA A 59 -23.88 16.83 26.97
CA ALA A 59 -23.27 18.13 26.73
C ALA A 59 -24.18 18.98 25.85
N SER A 60 -24.50 20.14 26.40
CA SER A 60 -25.39 21.21 25.98
C SER A 60 -25.19 21.78 24.58
N PHE A 61 -26.33 22.06 23.95
CA PHE A 61 -26.53 22.95 22.81
C PHE A 61 -25.91 24.34 23.04
N ALA A 62 -25.16 24.83 22.05
CA ALA A 62 -24.84 26.26 21.91
C ALA A 62 -25.29 26.74 20.53
N ALA A 63 -26.48 27.36 20.51
CA ALA A 63 -27.03 28.06 19.36
C ALA A 63 -26.24 29.35 19.09
N LYS A 64 -25.74 29.54 17.86
CA LYS A 64 -25.11 30.80 17.44
C LYS A 64 -26.03 31.53 16.46
N LYS A 65 -26.45 32.73 16.87
CA LYS A 65 -27.33 33.65 16.13
C LYS A 65 -26.68 34.24 14.88
N LYS A 66 -27.51 34.33 13.83
CA LYS A 66 -27.61 35.26 12.69
C LYS A 66 -26.56 36.38 12.57
N LYS A 67 -26.07 36.57 11.34
CA LYS A 67 -25.88 37.90 10.74
C LYS A 67 -26.51 37.91 9.35
N VAL A 68 -27.61 38.64 9.24
CA VAL A 68 -28.29 39.02 7.99
C VAL A 68 -27.55 40.24 7.45
N VAL A 69 -27.15 40.20 6.18
CA VAL A 69 -26.78 41.38 5.39
C VAL A 69 -27.49 41.25 4.05
N SER A 70 -28.17 42.33 3.68
CA SER A 70 -29.08 42.46 2.56
C SER A 70 -28.44 43.18 1.37
N ASP A 71 -29.04 42.93 0.21
CA ASP A 71 -29.21 43.73 -1.00
C ASP A 71 -28.00 44.10 -1.89
N SER A 72 -28.03 43.56 -3.12
CA SER A 72 -27.83 44.37 -4.34
C SER A 72 -28.44 43.67 -5.56
N ASP A 73 -29.46 44.33 -6.13
CA ASP A 73 -30.13 44.05 -7.40
C ASP A 73 -29.19 43.98 -8.60
N SER A 74 -29.41 43.00 -9.47
CA SER A 74 -28.99 43.03 -10.87
C SER A 74 -29.81 42.02 -11.66
N SER A 75 -30.84 42.53 -12.32
CA SER A 75 -31.76 41.84 -13.21
C SER A 75 -31.04 41.22 -14.42
N THR A 76 -31.26 39.92 -14.64
CA THR A 76 -30.98 39.26 -15.93
C THR A 76 -32.07 38.22 -16.16
N GLU A 77 -32.77 38.39 -17.28
CA GLU A 77 -33.93 37.62 -17.76
C GLU A 77 -33.55 36.13 -17.93
N SER A 78 -34.16 35.22 -17.16
CA SER A 78 -35.41 34.50 -17.44
C SER A 78 -35.36 33.54 -18.66
N SER A 79 -34.69 32.40 -18.47
CA SER A 79 -35.05 31.13 -19.11
C SER A 79 -35.29 30.11 -18.00
N SER A 80 -36.56 29.96 -17.62
CA SER A 80 -37.03 29.14 -16.50
C SER A 80 -37.13 27.67 -16.91
N GLU A 81 -36.01 26.96 -16.92
CA GLU A 81 -36.02 25.52 -16.68
C GLU A 81 -36.10 25.32 -15.16
N SER A 82 -37.22 24.79 -14.71
CA SER A 82 -37.49 24.50 -13.31
C SER A 82 -36.60 23.35 -12.84
N GLU A 83 -35.36 23.68 -12.49
CA GLU A 83 -34.46 22.84 -11.70
C GLU A 83 -35.00 22.78 -10.27
N SER A 84 -36.02 21.94 -10.05
CA SER A 84 -36.20 21.34 -8.74
C SER A 84 -35.10 20.29 -8.56
N GLU A 85 -33.84 20.72 -8.52
CA GLU A 85 -32.78 19.93 -7.92
C GLU A 85 -33.17 19.79 -6.46
N SER A 86 -33.90 18.71 -6.16
CA SER A 86 -34.12 18.27 -4.79
C SER A 86 -32.75 18.28 -4.13
N GLU A 87 -32.55 19.10 -3.10
CA GLU A 87 -31.35 19.10 -2.26
C GLU A 87 -31.23 17.70 -1.66
N ARG A 88 -30.66 16.76 -2.43
CA ARG A 88 -30.36 15.42 -1.95
C ARG A 88 -29.39 15.64 -0.80
N GLU A 89 -29.82 15.26 0.39
CA GLU A 89 -29.00 15.41 1.58
C GLU A 89 -27.67 14.69 1.34
N LYS A 90 -26.56 15.44 1.44
CA LYS A 90 -25.23 14.93 1.10
C LYS A 90 -24.60 14.26 2.30
N VAL A 91 -23.93 13.13 2.06
CA VAL A 91 -23.25 12.37 3.11
C VAL A 91 -22.00 13.12 3.57
N SER A 92 -21.60 12.96 4.84
CA SER A 92 -20.50 13.73 5.41
C SER A 92 -19.14 13.19 4.93
N LYS A 93 -18.17 14.08 4.69
CA LYS A 93 -16.82 13.66 4.26
C LYS A 93 -16.11 12.89 5.39
N PRO A 94 -15.77 11.60 5.19
CA PRO A 94 -15.19 10.80 6.25
C PRO A 94 -13.74 11.19 6.54
N LYS A 95 -13.36 11.06 7.82
CA LYS A 95 -11.99 11.27 8.29
C LYS A 95 -11.13 10.05 7.97
N ARG A 96 -9.82 10.27 7.78
CA ARG A 96 -8.88 9.18 7.53
C ARG A 96 -8.80 8.25 8.74
N PRO A 97 -9.05 6.94 8.58
CA PRO A 97 -8.91 6.00 9.67
C PRO A 97 -7.43 5.74 9.97
N ASN A 98 -7.15 5.49 11.25
CA ASN A 98 -5.86 4.99 11.67
C ASN A 98 -5.64 3.56 11.13
N PHE A 99 -4.39 3.25 10.81
CA PHE A 99 -4.05 1.91 10.37
C PHE A 99 -4.20 0.88 11.50
N LYS A 100 -4.85 -0.24 11.20
CA LYS A 100 -4.94 -1.38 12.12
C LYS A 100 -3.56 -2.02 12.28
N GLY A 101 -3.24 -2.54 13.47
CA GLY A 101 -1.94 -3.20 13.75
C GLY A 101 -1.60 -4.38 12.81
N LYS A 102 -2.61 -5.05 12.25
CA LYS A 102 -2.44 -6.11 11.24
C LYS A 102 -1.68 -5.61 9.99
N VAL A 103 -1.89 -4.35 9.59
CA VAL A 103 -1.23 -3.74 8.43
C VAL A 103 0.28 -3.67 8.63
N LYS A 104 0.72 -3.32 9.84
CA LYS A 104 2.14 -3.31 10.21
C LYS A 104 2.75 -4.70 10.08
N SER A 105 2.09 -5.72 10.61
CA SER A 105 2.56 -7.11 10.52
C SER A 105 2.68 -7.59 9.07
N ILE A 106 1.69 -7.30 8.22
CA ILE A 106 1.72 -7.66 6.80
C ILE A 106 2.82 -6.89 6.06
N GLY A 107 3.01 -5.60 6.35
CA GLY A 107 4.11 -4.80 5.80
C GLY A 107 5.48 -5.39 6.12
N ILE A 108 5.69 -5.80 7.37
CA ILE A 108 6.94 -6.44 7.84
C ILE A 108 7.15 -7.80 7.18
N ASP A 109 6.13 -8.66 7.15
CA ASP A 109 6.22 -9.98 6.52
C ASP A 109 6.49 -9.85 5.00
N GLY A 110 5.87 -8.87 4.35
CA GLY A 110 6.12 -8.52 2.95
C GLY A 110 7.55 -8.04 2.70
N PHE A 111 8.04 -7.12 3.52
CA PHE A 111 9.42 -6.62 3.45
C PHE A 111 10.44 -7.73 3.66
N ASN A 112 10.26 -8.55 4.71
CA ASN A 112 11.15 -9.66 5.02
C ASN A 112 11.14 -10.72 3.91
N HIS A 113 10.00 -10.96 3.27
CA HIS A 113 9.91 -11.85 2.12
C HIS A 113 10.67 -11.30 0.90
N ALA A 114 10.51 -10.00 0.63
CA ALA A 114 11.10 -9.30 -0.50
C ALA A 114 12.64 -9.27 -0.45
N THR A 115 13.16 -8.84 0.69
CA THR A 115 14.58 -8.53 0.86
C THR A 115 15.37 -9.73 1.37
N GLY A 116 14.69 -10.71 1.97
CA GLY A 116 15.33 -11.81 2.69
C GLY A 116 15.86 -11.41 4.07
N HIS A 117 15.62 -10.18 4.53
CA HIS A 117 15.90 -9.76 5.91
C HIS A 117 14.88 -10.36 6.89
N SER A 118 15.21 -10.29 8.18
CA SER A 118 14.37 -10.76 9.29
C SER A 118 14.21 -9.65 10.33
N VAL A 119 13.42 -8.65 9.98
CA VAL A 119 13.02 -7.54 10.86
C VAL A 119 11.95 -8.04 11.84
N SER A 120 12.09 -7.65 13.11
CA SER A 120 11.14 -7.99 14.17
C SER A 120 9.83 -7.21 14.01
N HIS A 121 8.72 -7.81 14.41
CA HIS A 121 7.40 -7.15 14.42
C HIS A 121 7.32 -6.00 15.45
N SER A 122 8.24 -5.94 16.41
CA SER A 122 8.36 -4.86 17.38
C SER A 122 8.95 -3.57 16.79
N GLN A 123 9.72 -3.64 15.69
CA GLN A 123 10.37 -2.48 15.09
C GLN A 123 9.35 -1.60 14.34
N ASN A 124 9.60 -0.29 14.22
CA ASN A 124 8.68 0.61 13.49
C ASN A 124 8.99 0.57 12.00
N LEU A 125 7.94 0.56 11.15
CA LEU A 125 8.09 0.51 9.68
C LEU A 125 9.01 1.59 9.13
N THR A 126 9.08 2.74 9.80
CA THR A 126 9.97 3.86 9.50
C THR A 126 11.45 3.51 9.62
N ASP A 127 11.82 2.71 10.63
CA ASP A 127 13.22 2.45 11.01
C ASP A 127 13.98 1.62 9.96
N PHE A 128 13.24 0.84 9.18
CA PHE A 128 13.77 -0.03 8.12
C PHE A 128 13.12 0.28 6.78
N ASN A 129 12.49 1.45 6.67
CA ASN A 129 11.97 1.95 5.40
C ASN A 129 10.95 1.00 4.75
N ALA A 130 10.19 0.27 5.57
CA ALA A 130 9.09 -0.57 5.13
C ALA A 130 7.75 0.12 5.30
N ALA A 131 7.73 1.46 5.31
CA ALA A 131 6.49 2.18 5.20
C ALA A 131 5.74 1.61 4.00
N VAL A 132 4.52 1.18 4.27
CA VAL A 132 3.65 0.66 3.23
C VAL A 132 3.18 1.88 2.44
N PRO A 133 3.58 2.04 1.17
CA PRO A 133 3.19 3.21 0.42
C PRO A 133 1.68 3.22 0.26
N HIS A 134 1.07 4.35 0.60
CA HIS A 134 -0.15 4.75 -0.07
C HIS A 134 0.21 5.03 -1.52
N ARG A 135 -0.41 4.29 -2.43
CA ARG A 135 -0.23 4.43 -3.87
C ARG A 135 -1.42 5.11 -4.48
N MET A 136 -2.59 5.02 -3.84
CA MET A 136 -3.64 6.00 -3.97
C MET A 136 -3.71 6.78 -2.66
N ASP A 137 -3.70 8.10 -2.76
CA ASP A 137 -3.84 8.95 -1.60
C ASP A 137 -5.23 8.84 -1.00
N TRP A 138 -5.34 9.04 0.32
CA TRP A 138 -6.61 8.93 1.03
C TRP A 138 -7.68 9.87 0.45
N SER A 139 -7.32 11.08 0.05
CA SER A 139 -8.24 12.01 -0.60
C SER A 139 -8.83 11.42 -1.87
N SER A 140 -8.01 10.85 -2.76
CA SER A 140 -8.51 10.18 -3.96
C SER A 140 -9.42 9.00 -3.64
N LEU A 141 -9.09 8.16 -2.64
CA LEU A 141 -9.98 7.05 -2.24
C LEU A 141 -11.34 7.58 -1.78
N ARG A 142 -11.33 8.51 -0.83
CA ARG A 142 -12.52 9.15 -0.29
C ARG A 142 -13.34 9.85 -1.38
N ASP A 143 -12.71 10.70 -2.16
CA ASP A 143 -13.39 11.57 -3.12
C ASP A 143 -13.99 10.76 -4.27
N ASN A 144 -13.36 9.65 -4.69
CA ASN A 144 -13.99 8.74 -5.67
C ASN A 144 -15.15 7.95 -5.09
N THR A 145 -15.08 7.51 -3.83
CA THR A 145 -16.24 6.88 -3.17
C THR A 145 -17.38 7.87 -3.00
N MET A 146 -17.09 9.10 -2.60
CA MET A 146 -18.09 10.17 -2.46
C MET A 146 -18.80 10.47 -3.77
N LYS A 147 -18.10 10.46 -4.92
CA LYS A 147 -18.73 10.64 -6.23
C LYS A 147 -19.86 9.64 -6.46
N TYR A 148 -19.59 8.36 -6.23
CA TYR A 148 -20.61 7.32 -6.34
C TYR A 148 -21.75 7.53 -5.33
N VAL A 149 -21.42 7.71 -4.05
CA VAL A 149 -22.41 7.87 -2.98
C VAL A 149 -23.31 9.11 -3.16
N ASN A 150 -22.80 10.17 -3.80
CA ASN A 150 -23.56 11.37 -4.12
C ASN A 150 -24.35 11.27 -5.43
N GLY A 151 -24.22 10.18 -6.20
CA GLY A 151 -24.81 10.04 -7.54
C GLY A 151 -24.10 10.86 -8.63
N GLU A 152 -22.85 11.27 -8.40
CA GLU A 152 -21.99 11.91 -9.42
C GLU A 152 -21.32 10.88 -10.36
N GLU A 153 -21.52 9.60 -10.09
CA GLU A 153 -20.93 8.46 -10.80
C GLU A 153 -21.89 7.27 -10.75
N GLU A 154 -21.98 6.53 -11.84
CA GLU A 154 -22.78 5.30 -11.96
C GLU A 154 -22.13 4.10 -11.25
N GLU A 155 -22.93 3.08 -10.92
CA GLU A 155 -22.45 1.84 -10.28
C GLU A 155 -21.34 1.16 -11.10
N GLU A 156 -21.46 1.10 -12.44
CA GLU A 156 -20.47 0.45 -13.30
C GLU A 156 -19.10 1.11 -13.21
N ASP A 157 -19.08 2.44 -13.09
CA ASP A 157 -17.85 3.20 -12.94
C ASP A 157 -17.22 2.90 -11.58
N PHE A 158 -18.04 2.84 -10.52
CA PHE A 158 -17.61 2.50 -9.16
C PHE A 158 -17.04 1.08 -9.07
N LEU A 159 -17.74 0.10 -9.64
CA LEU A 159 -17.29 -1.28 -9.75
C LEU A 159 -15.99 -1.37 -10.55
N ARG A 160 -15.90 -0.69 -11.71
CA ARG A 160 -14.71 -0.74 -12.57
C ARG A 160 -13.45 -0.25 -11.86
N TRP A 161 -13.51 0.79 -11.04
CA TRP A 161 -12.31 1.26 -10.33
C TRP A 161 -12.01 0.44 -9.08
N THR A 162 -13.03 -0.06 -8.36
CA THR A 162 -12.82 -0.91 -7.17
C THR A 162 -12.34 -2.32 -7.52
N ASP A 163 -12.80 -2.90 -8.64
CA ASP A 163 -12.37 -4.22 -9.14
C ASP A 163 -10.87 -4.29 -9.43
N ARG A 164 -10.24 -3.14 -9.69
CA ARG A 164 -8.80 -3.04 -9.87
C ARG A 164 -8.05 -3.41 -8.59
N PHE A 165 -8.56 -3.06 -7.42
CA PHE A 165 -7.98 -3.46 -6.14
C PHE A 165 -8.11 -4.97 -5.94
N LEU A 166 -9.29 -5.52 -6.20
CA LEU A 166 -9.54 -6.97 -6.13
C LEU A 166 -8.64 -7.73 -7.11
N THR A 167 -8.47 -7.22 -8.32
CA THR A 167 -7.60 -7.76 -9.38
C THR A 167 -6.13 -7.72 -8.99
N ALA A 168 -5.66 -6.60 -8.45
CA ALA A 168 -4.29 -6.46 -7.95
C ALA A 168 -4.00 -7.49 -6.84
N SER A 169 -4.92 -7.67 -5.89
CA SER A 169 -4.78 -8.66 -4.82
C SER A 169 -4.77 -10.10 -5.35
N LYS A 170 -5.66 -10.46 -6.29
CA LYS A 170 -5.65 -11.78 -6.96
C LYS A 170 -4.32 -12.05 -7.66
N LYS A 171 -3.79 -11.07 -8.41
CA LYS A 171 -2.46 -11.15 -9.04
C LYS A 171 -1.37 -11.35 -8.01
N LYS A 172 -1.41 -10.64 -6.88
CA LYS A 172 -0.43 -10.78 -5.79
C LYS A 172 -0.48 -12.16 -5.12
N ILE A 173 -1.68 -12.70 -4.86
CA ILE A 173 -1.87 -14.07 -4.36
C ILE A 173 -1.23 -15.08 -5.31
N ASN A 174 -1.39 -14.90 -6.62
CA ASN A 174 -0.78 -15.79 -7.61
C ASN A 174 0.76 -15.72 -7.61
N LEU A 175 1.34 -14.52 -7.46
CA LEU A 175 2.79 -14.37 -7.29
C LEU A 175 3.32 -15.10 -6.05
N PHE A 176 2.56 -15.06 -4.95
CA PHE A 176 2.90 -15.81 -3.73
C PHE A 176 2.80 -17.33 -3.94
N ARG A 177 1.78 -17.82 -4.62
CA ARG A 177 1.66 -19.24 -5.00
C ARG A 177 2.85 -19.71 -5.85
N THR A 178 3.20 -18.96 -6.89
CA THR A 178 4.37 -19.28 -7.72
C THR A 178 5.67 -19.30 -6.89
N SER A 179 5.78 -18.43 -5.89
CA SER A 179 6.92 -18.42 -4.96
C SER A 179 6.95 -19.66 -4.06
N LEU A 180 5.78 -20.11 -3.58
CA LEU A 180 5.60 -21.36 -2.84
C LEU A 180 6.03 -22.57 -3.67
N ASP A 181 5.56 -22.66 -4.92
CA ASP A 181 5.89 -23.75 -5.85
C ASP A 181 7.39 -23.85 -6.11
N LYS A 182 8.06 -22.69 -6.27
CA LYS A 182 9.53 -22.60 -6.42
C LYS A 182 10.26 -23.12 -5.17
N ILE A 183 9.72 -22.89 -3.97
CA ILE A 183 10.30 -23.41 -2.72
C ILE A 183 10.13 -24.92 -2.66
N ASP A 184 8.92 -25.43 -2.94
CA ASP A 184 8.63 -26.86 -2.92
C ASP A 184 9.46 -27.63 -3.97
N ALA A 185 9.61 -27.09 -5.18
CA ALA A 185 10.50 -27.66 -6.21
C ALA A 185 11.97 -27.69 -5.76
N LYS A 186 12.45 -26.66 -5.05
CA LYS A 186 13.80 -26.62 -4.46
C LYS A 186 13.97 -27.65 -3.33
N ILE A 187 12.93 -27.88 -2.53
CA ILE A 187 12.94 -28.93 -1.49
C ILE A 187 12.98 -30.31 -2.14
N LYS A 188 12.08 -30.60 -3.09
CA LYS A 188 12.00 -31.87 -3.83
C LYS A 188 13.31 -32.19 -4.56
N SER A 189 13.89 -31.23 -5.30
CA SER A 189 15.16 -31.44 -6.01
C SER A 189 16.36 -31.69 -5.09
N ARG A 190 16.36 -31.12 -3.88
CA ARG A 190 17.38 -31.42 -2.86
C ARG A 190 17.17 -32.79 -2.23
N ALA A 191 15.92 -33.17 -1.95
CA ALA A 191 15.58 -34.50 -1.46
C ALA A 191 16.03 -35.59 -2.45
N LYS A 192 15.70 -35.44 -3.74
CA LYS A 192 16.11 -36.36 -4.82
C LYS A 192 17.63 -36.51 -4.90
N ARG A 193 18.39 -35.39 -4.83
CA ARG A 193 19.86 -35.43 -4.83
C ARG A 193 20.43 -36.16 -3.61
N LYS A 194 19.87 -35.93 -2.42
CA LYS A 194 20.32 -36.63 -1.20
C LYS A 194 20.01 -38.13 -1.24
N ALA A 195 18.83 -38.51 -1.71
CA ALA A 195 18.45 -39.92 -1.87
C ALA A 195 19.37 -40.65 -2.87
N LYS A 196 19.81 -39.97 -3.94
CA LYS A 196 20.78 -40.53 -4.90
C LYS A 196 22.16 -40.76 -4.27
N VAL A 197 22.58 -39.90 -3.35
CA VAL A 197 23.89 -40.01 -2.67
C VAL A 197 23.86 -41.01 -1.52
N ASN A 198 22.79 -41.01 -0.73
CA ASN A 198 22.60 -41.96 0.37
C ASN A 198 21.09 -42.20 0.58
N PRO A 199 20.54 -43.35 0.10
CA PRO A 199 19.12 -43.62 0.16
C PRO A 199 18.60 -43.80 1.60
N LYS A 200 19.47 -44.08 2.58
CA LYS A 200 19.09 -44.24 3.99
C LYS A 200 18.86 -42.91 4.71
N VAL A 201 19.26 -41.77 4.13
CA VAL A 201 19.15 -40.45 4.79
C VAL A 201 17.83 -39.78 4.43
N LYS A 202 16.91 -39.67 5.41
CA LYS A 202 15.68 -38.88 5.25
C LYS A 202 16.02 -37.39 4.98
N PRO A 203 15.43 -36.77 3.95
CA PRO A 203 15.74 -35.38 3.62
C PRO A 203 15.14 -34.43 4.66
N LYS A 204 15.99 -33.88 5.55
CA LYS A 204 15.59 -32.79 6.46
C LYS A 204 15.38 -31.49 5.69
N ILE A 205 14.19 -30.90 5.81
CA ILE A 205 13.88 -29.54 5.31
C ILE A 205 14.68 -28.55 6.16
N LYS A 206 15.35 -27.59 5.52
CA LYS A 206 16.07 -26.54 6.27
C LYS A 206 15.04 -25.64 6.97
N PRO A 207 15.23 -25.27 8.25
CA PRO A 207 14.30 -24.41 9.00
C PRO A 207 13.85 -23.16 8.22
N LYS A 208 14.82 -22.45 7.60
CA LYS A 208 14.54 -21.29 6.75
C LYS A 208 13.54 -21.50 5.60
N HIS A 209 13.46 -22.71 5.05
CA HIS A 209 12.52 -23.02 3.96
C HIS A 209 11.12 -23.29 4.51
N LYS A 210 11.03 -23.91 5.70
CA LYS A 210 9.78 -24.12 6.42
C LYS A 210 9.19 -22.77 6.85
N GLU A 211 9.98 -21.93 7.52
CA GLU A 211 9.56 -20.57 7.93
C GLU A 211 9.12 -19.71 6.74
N ARG A 212 9.88 -19.75 5.63
CA ARG A 212 9.52 -18.99 4.42
C ARG A 212 8.20 -19.50 3.81
N LYS A 213 7.95 -20.80 3.82
CA LYS A 213 6.72 -21.40 3.31
C LYS A 213 5.51 -20.97 4.15
N GLU A 214 5.61 -21.15 5.46
CA GLU A 214 4.57 -20.74 6.42
C GLU A 214 4.26 -19.24 6.30
N ARG A 215 5.29 -18.40 6.14
CA ARG A 215 5.09 -16.95 5.92
C ARG A 215 4.29 -16.66 4.65
N ILE A 216 4.62 -17.30 3.52
CA ILE A 216 3.91 -17.11 2.25
C ILE A 216 2.46 -17.58 2.37
N GLU A 217 2.21 -18.70 3.06
CA GLU A 217 0.86 -19.21 3.30
C GLU A 217 0.02 -18.25 4.14
N ARG A 218 0.60 -17.66 5.20
CA ARG A 218 -0.06 -16.59 5.98
C ARG A 218 -0.40 -15.38 5.13
N LEU A 219 0.52 -14.94 4.26
CA LEU A 219 0.25 -13.84 3.33
C LEU A 219 -0.89 -14.18 2.36
N ILE A 220 -0.90 -15.37 1.76
CA ILE A 220 -1.99 -15.80 0.87
C ILE A 220 -3.33 -15.79 1.61
N LYS A 221 -3.38 -16.34 2.84
CA LYS A 221 -4.60 -16.35 3.66
C LYS A 221 -5.08 -14.94 3.99
N ALA A 222 -4.17 -14.05 4.39
CA ALA A 222 -4.50 -12.67 4.72
C ALA A 222 -5.06 -11.91 3.51
N TYR A 223 -4.43 -12.03 2.34
CA TYR A 223 -4.87 -11.34 1.13
C TYR A 223 -6.20 -11.87 0.59
N LYS A 224 -6.48 -13.17 0.73
CA LYS A 224 -7.78 -13.75 0.36
C LYS A 224 -8.89 -13.13 1.21
N LYS A 225 -8.70 -13.15 2.53
CA LYS A 225 -9.65 -12.55 3.46
C LYS A 225 -9.85 -11.07 3.17
N ASP A 226 -8.78 -10.31 2.99
CA ASP A 226 -8.89 -8.87 2.72
C ASP A 226 -9.61 -8.62 1.36
N ASN A 227 -9.51 -9.52 0.37
CA ASN A 227 -10.25 -9.46 -0.91
C ASN A 227 -11.75 -9.73 -0.72
N GLU A 228 -12.09 -10.73 0.09
CA GLU A 228 -13.45 -11.06 0.48
C GLU A 228 -14.09 -9.91 1.27
N ASP A 229 -13.42 -9.45 2.33
CA ASP A 229 -13.86 -8.32 3.15
C ASP A 229 -14.06 -7.04 2.30
N LEU A 230 -13.16 -6.75 1.34
CA LEU A 230 -13.30 -5.56 0.48
C LEU A 230 -14.50 -5.69 -0.47
N LYS A 231 -14.71 -6.88 -1.03
CA LYS A 231 -15.84 -7.14 -1.92
C LYS A 231 -17.17 -7.02 -1.15
N GLU A 232 -17.26 -7.65 0.02
CA GLU A 232 -18.45 -7.61 0.88
C GLU A 232 -18.84 -6.17 1.24
N HIS A 233 -17.88 -5.37 1.74
CA HIS A 233 -18.18 -3.98 2.11
C HIS A 233 -18.48 -3.08 0.91
N ARG A 234 -17.95 -3.40 -0.27
CA ARG A 234 -18.29 -2.69 -1.51
C ARG A 234 -19.73 -2.99 -1.90
N ASP A 235 -20.09 -4.27 -1.94
CA ASP A 235 -21.41 -4.71 -2.37
C ASP A 235 -22.48 -4.18 -1.37
N ALA A 236 -22.18 -4.15 -0.07
CA ALA A 236 -23.03 -3.50 0.95
C ALA A 236 -23.14 -1.97 0.80
N LEU A 237 -22.11 -1.30 0.27
CA LEU A 237 -22.20 0.14 -0.04
C LEU A 237 -23.12 0.38 -1.24
N ILE A 238 -23.01 -0.45 -2.28
CA ILE A 238 -23.90 -0.38 -3.45
C ILE A 238 -25.35 -0.58 -3.00
N GLU A 239 -25.63 -1.64 -2.24
CA GLU A 239 -26.96 -1.91 -1.69
C GLU A 239 -27.51 -0.71 -0.90
N ALA A 240 -26.70 -0.11 -0.02
CA ALA A 240 -27.10 1.07 0.74
C ALA A 240 -27.31 2.34 -0.11
N VAL A 241 -26.65 2.47 -1.26
CA VAL A 241 -26.82 3.63 -2.15
C VAL A 241 -28.06 3.47 -3.03
N GLU A 242 -28.27 2.26 -3.56
CA GLU A 242 -29.38 1.93 -4.48
C GLU A 242 -30.72 1.72 -3.76
N ASP A 243 -30.71 1.33 -2.49
CA ASP A 243 -31.93 1.16 -1.70
C ASP A 243 -32.56 2.52 -1.37
N ASN A 244 -33.73 2.81 -1.96
CA ASN A 244 -34.50 4.02 -1.68
C ASN A 244 -35.02 4.11 -0.23
N SER A 245 -35.04 3.00 0.51
CA SER A 245 -35.43 2.96 1.92
C SER A 245 -34.26 3.21 2.88
N SER A 246 -33.02 3.20 2.38
CA SER A 246 -31.82 3.47 3.18
C SER A 246 -31.80 4.90 3.72
N THR A 247 -31.44 5.05 4.99
CA THR A 247 -31.21 6.38 5.56
C THR A 247 -29.82 6.90 5.18
N LEU A 248 -29.61 8.22 5.28
CA LEU A 248 -28.26 8.80 5.16
C LEU A 248 -27.25 8.17 6.11
N MET A 249 -27.70 7.81 7.31
CA MET A 249 -26.85 7.18 8.31
C MET A 249 -26.40 5.80 7.85
N ASP A 250 -27.27 5.04 7.19
CA ASP A 250 -26.93 3.72 6.63
C ASP A 250 -25.88 3.85 5.52
N ARG A 251 -26.06 4.80 4.61
CA ARG A 251 -25.09 5.13 3.55
C ARG A 251 -23.75 5.56 4.13
N GLN A 252 -23.76 6.44 5.14
CA GLN A 252 -22.54 6.88 5.82
C GLN A 252 -21.81 5.69 6.47
N ASN A 253 -22.54 4.84 7.19
CA ASN A 253 -21.96 3.67 7.86
C ASN A 253 -21.37 2.67 6.87
N ALA A 254 -22.07 2.40 5.76
CA ALA A 254 -21.57 1.54 4.70
C ALA A 254 -20.31 2.13 4.04
N MET A 255 -20.32 3.44 3.75
CA MET A 255 -19.18 4.14 3.18
C MET A 255 -17.97 4.11 4.10
N ASP A 256 -18.17 4.36 5.41
CA ASP A 256 -17.09 4.32 6.40
C ASP A 256 -16.49 2.92 6.50
N LYS A 257 -17.32 1.86 6.53
CA LYS A 257 -16.84 0.46 6.51
C LYS A 257 -16.04 0.17 5.25
N PHE A 258 -16.56 0.53 4.08
CA PHE A 258 -15.88 0.34 2.81
C PHE A 258 -14.53 1.07 2.77
N LEU A 259 -14.48 2.36 3.10
CA LEU A 259 -13.25 3.15 3.08
C LEU A 259 -12.23 2.69 4.12
N ASN A 260 -12.68 2.26 5.30
CA ASN A 260 -11.81 1.67 6.32
C ASN A 260 -11.16 0.39 5.83
N THR A 261 -11.93 -0.47 5.16
CA THR A 261 -11.44 -1.71 4.56
C THR A 261 -10.54 -1.42 3.38
N LEU A 262 -10.92 -0.50 2.48
CA LEU A 262 -10.14 -0.13 1.30
C LEU A 262 -8.79 0.50 1.68
N ASN A 263 -8.75 1.40 2.67
CA ASN A 263 -7.51 1.99 3.16
C ASN A 263 -6.59 0.93 3.80
N SER A 264 -7.16 -0.02 4.55
CA SER A 264 -6.40 -1.13 5.13
C SER A 264 -5.91 -2.12 4.06
N PHE A 265 -6.77 -2.44 3.10
CA PHE A 265 -6.50 -3.34 1.98
C PHE A 265 -5.38 -2.78 1.11
N HIS A 266 -5.48 -1.51 0.74
CA HIS A 266 -4.47 -0.83 -0.04
C HIS A 266 -3.10 -0.88 0.66
N ALA A 267 -3.09 -0.77 1.98
CA ALA A 267 -1.87 -0.96 2.74
C ALA A 267 -1.42 -2.44 2.83
N ASN A 268 -2.35 -3.39 2.78
CA ASN A 268 -2.02 -4.81 2.81
C ASN A 268 -1.62 -5.40 1.46
N VAL A 269 -1.70 -4.63 0.37
CA VAL A 269 -1.10 -4.97 -0.94
C VAL A 269 0.20 -4.18 -1.12
N PRO A 270 1.25 -4.35 -0.27
CA PRO A 270 2.53 -3.73 -0.53
C PRO A 270 3.10 -4.34 -1.80
N ASP A 271 3.14 -3.51 -2.82
CA ASP A 271 4.06 -3.69 -3.92
C ASP A 271 5.48 -3.56 -3.35
N ILE A 272 6.18 -4.69 -3.42
CA ILE A 272 7.47 -4.94 -2.82
C ILE A 272 8.54 -4.10 -3.54
N GLY A 273 9.16 -3.14 -2.85
CA GLY A 273 10.29 -2.34 -3.35
C GLY A 273 10.89 -1.48 -2.24
N PRO A 274 12.20 -1.14 -2.29
CA PRO A 274 12.80 -0.23 -1.34
C PRO A 274 12.16 1.16 -1.47
N HIS A 275 11.89 1.82 -0.35
CA HIS A 275 11.34 3.19 -0.29
C HIS A 275 12.42 4.23 -0.03
N ASN A 276 13.62 4.04 -0.59
CA ASN A 276 14.80 4.80 -0.19
C ASN A 276 14.57 6.30 -0.48
N GLY A 277 14.44 7.10 0.58
CA GLY A 277 14.50 8.56 0.50
C GLY A 277 13.18 9.32 0.27
N VAL A 278 12.04 8.67 0.06
CA VAL A 278 10.76 9.38 -0.26
C VAL A 278 9.79 9.43 0.94
N ASN A 279 10.11 8.78 2.06
CA ASN A 279 9.15 8.49 3.13
C ASN A 279 8.65 9.67 3.96
N LEU A 280 9.23 10.87 3.85
CA LEU A 280 8.75 12.07 4.52
C LEU A 280 7.97 13.05 3.62
N GLN A 281 8.05 12.90 2.30
CA GLN A 281 7.35 13.75 1.34
C GLN A 281 6.49 12.92 0.37
N VAL A 282 5.92 11.81 0.85
CA VAL A 282 4.90 11.09 0.10
C VAL A 282 3.67 11.99 0.04
N SER A 283 3.72 12.88 -0.94
CA SER A 283 2.68 13.80 -1.34
C SER A 283 1.37 13.05 -1.54
N ASN A 284 0.28 13.78 -1.66
CA ASN A 284 -1.01 13.31 -2.14
C ASN A 284 -0.97 12.67 -3.55
N ARG A 285 0.19 12.27 -4.08
CA ARG A 285 0.38 11.76 -5.43
C ARG A 285 0.63 10.25 -5.46
N PRO A 286 0.08 9.54 -6.44
CA PRO A 286 0.32 8.12 -6.62
C PRO A 286 1.76 7.83 -7.04
N HIS A 287 2.36 6.75 -6.54
CA HIS A 287 3.71 6.32 -6.90
C HIS A 287 3.68 4.90 -7.50
N LEU A 288 4.44 4.70 -8.58
CA LEU A 288 4.58 3.40 -9.22
C LEU A 288 5.78 2.64 -8.65
N ASN A 289 5.67 1.33 -8.53
CA ASN A 289 6.78 0.44 -8.24
C ASN A 289 7.10 -0.32 -9.51
N VAL A 290 8.25 0.05 -10.04
CA VAL A 290 8.83 -0.46 -11.27
C VAL A 290 10.14 -1.12 -10.87
N ALA A 291 10.26 -2.41 -11.16
CA ALA A 291 11.49 -3.15 -10.94
C ALA A 291 12.55 -2.76 -11.98
N ALA A 292 13.79 -3.19 -11.76
CA ALA A 292 14.92 -2.88 -12.66
C ALA A 292 14.75 -3.46 -14.09
N ASP A 293 13.96 -4.51 -14.25
CA ASP A 293 13.58 -5.08 -15.56
C ASP A 293 12.38 -4.35 -16.19
N GLY A 294 11.93 -3.27 -15.56
CA GLY A 294 10.78 -2.48 -15.96
C GLY A 294 9.43 -3.06 -15.58
N SER A 295 9.40 -4.25 -14.98
CA SER A 295 8.13 -4.86 -14.57
C SER A 295 7.48 -4.05 -13.45
N MET A 296 6.19 -3.75 -13.63
CA MET A 296 5.38 -3.17 -12.59
C MET A 296 4.79 -4.24 -11.69
N SER A 297 4.75 -3.89 -10.41
CA SER A 297 4.03 -4.64 -9.40
C SER A 297 2.50 -4.59 -9.63
N PRO A 298 1.73 -5.58 -9.13
CA PRO A 298 0.31 -5.68 -9.45
C PRO A 298 -0.51 -4.42 -9.20
N MET A 299 -0.30 -3.72 -8.07
CA MET A 299 -1.09 -2.51 -7.78
C MET A 299 -0.66 -1.34 -8.65
N SER A 300 0.64 -1.13 -8.90
CA SER A 300 1.13 -0.14 -9.87
C SER A 300 0.51 -0.30 -11.25
N GLN A 301 0.43 -1.55 -11.74
CA GLN A 301 -0.20 -1.83 -13.02
C GLN A 301 -1.68 -1.42 -13.01
N GLN A 302 -2.39 -1.66 -11.92
CA GLN A 302 -3.80 -1.32 -11.80
C GLN A 302 -4.05 0.19 -11.65
N LEU A 303 -3.18 0.89 -10.92
CA LEU A 303 -3.19 2.36 -10.83
C LEU A 303 -2.92 3.01 -12.17
N GLY A 304 -1.98 2.45 -12.93
CA GLY A 304 -1.66 2.97 -14.24
C GLY A 304 -2.82 2.94 -15.21
N ASN A 305 -3.72 1.98 -15.02
CA ASN A 305 -4.88 1.81 -15.85
C ASN A 305 -6.11 2.60 -15.33
N MET A 306 -6.01 3.31 -14.20
CA MET A 306 -7.14 4.07 -13.63
C MET A 306 -7.63 5.16 -14.59
N SER A 307 -8.94 5.43 -14.56
CA SER A 307 -9.51 6.48 -15.40
C SER A 307 -8.91 7.86 -15.05
N PRO A 308 -8.71 8.73 -16.04
CA PRO A 308 -8.38 10.14 -15.83
C PRO A 308 -9.29 10.79 -14.77
N GLY A 309 -8.72 11.54 -13.83
CA GLY A 309 -9.47 12.27 -12.80
C GLY A 309 -9.79 11.45 -11.54
N ARG A 310 -9.37 10.18 -11.51
CA ARG A 310 -9.44 9.32 -10.31
C ARG A 310 -8.27 9.48 -9.38
N LEU A 311 -7.10 9.78 -9.94
CA LEU A 311 -5.86 9.91 -9.19
C LEU A 311 -5.36 11.34 -9.29
N ASN A 312 -4.72 11.79 -8.22
CA ASN A 312 -3.83 12.93 -8.33
C ASN A 312 -2.74 12.67 -9.37
N PRO A 313 -2.16 13.72 -9.99
CA PRO A 313 -1.06 13.55 -10.93
C PRO A 313 0.11 12.79 -10.32
N PHE A 314 0.69 11.86 -11.08
CA PHE A 314 1.93 11.18 -10.68
C PHE A 314 3.06 12.21 -10.43
N PRO A 315 4.03 11.89 -9.57
CA PRO A 315 5.21 12.72 -9.34
C PRO A 315 6.14 12.65 -10.55
N PHE A 316 5.87 13.49 -11.55
CA PHE A 316 6.72 13.62 -12.73
C PHE A 316 8.00 14.42 -12.44
N SER A 317 9.06 14.14 -13.19
CA SER A 317 10.22 15.01 -13.32
C SER A 317 9.82 16.39 -13.87
N HIS A 318 10.70 17.39 -13.71
CA HIS A 318 10.44 18.76 -14.14
C HIS A 318 10.08 18.87 -15.64
N ASP A 319 10.69 18.04 -16.48
CA ASP A 319 10.43 17.97 -17.92
C ASP A 319 9.18 17.16 -18.30
N GLY A 320 8.50 16.54 -17.32
CA GLY A 320 7.33 15.69 -17.53
C GLY A 320 7.62 14.35 -18.22
N ARG A 321 8.89 13.99 -18.46
CA ARG A 321 9.25 12.79 -19.23
C ARG A 321 9.38 11.54 -18.39
N SER A 322 9.67 11.68 -17.10
CA SER A 322 9.87 10.55 -16.20
C SER A 322 8.95 10.63 -15.00
N VAL A 323 8.58 9.47 -14.44
CA VAL A 323 7.82 9.35 -13.19
C VAL A 323 8.75 8.87 -12.09
N MET A 324 8.70 9.52 -10.93
CA MET A 324 9.38 9.06 -9.73
C MET A 324 8.70 7.79 -9.21
N THR A 325 9.48 6.72 -9.07
CA THR A 325 9.01 5.45 -8.53
C THR A 325 9.07 5.45 -7.01
N THR A 326 8.52 4.40 -6.41
CA THR A 326 8.61 4.19 -4.96
C THR A 326 10.03 4.06 -4.44
N SER A 327 11.00 3.71 -5.28
CA SER A 327 12.42 3.64 -4.92
C SER A 327 13.17 4.97 -5.01
N GLY A 328 12.47 6.07 -5.33
CA GLY A 328 13.08 7.38 -5.55
C GLY A 328 13.80 7.50 -6.89
N THR A 329 13.75 6.46 -7.73
CA THR A 329 14.34 6.48 -9.08
C THR A 329 13.34 7.02 -10.08
N PHE A 330 13.81 7.70 -11.11
CA PHE A 330 12.97 8.12 -12.22
C PHE A 330 12.94 7.04 -13.31
N VAL A 331 11.75 6.75 -13.81
CA VAL A 331 11.54 5.86 -14.97
C VAL A 331 10.85 6.64 -16.07
N ASP A 332 11.29 6.45 -17.31
CA ASP A 332 10.70 7.08 -18.49
C ASP A 332 9.19 6.77 -18.57
N TYR A 333 8.37 7.79 -18.74
CA TYR A 333 6.92 7.66 -18.76
C TYR A 333 6.42 7.00 -20.05
N GLY A 334 7.11 7.23 -21.17
CA GLY A 334 6.83 6.53 -22.43
C GLY A 334 7.01 5.02 -22.28
N PHE A 335 8.03 4.58 -21.52
CA PHE A 335 8.21 3.18 -21.16
C PHE A 335 7.03 2.63 -20.36
N VAL A 336 6.53 3.37 -19.37
CA VAL A 336 5.37 2.97 -18.55
C VAL A 336 4.10 2.87 -19.40
N ILE A 337 3.86 3.82 -20.31
CA ILE A 337 2.71 3.78 -21.23
C ILE A 337 2.81 2.60 -22.19
N ASN A 338 3.95 2.44 -22.86
CA ASN A 338 4.10 1.43 -23.91
C ASN A 338 3.93 -0.01 -23.38
N GLN A 339 4.31 -0.27 -22.13
CA GLN A 339 4.17 -1.60 -21.54
C GLN A 339 2.76 -1.90 -21.02
N TYR A 340 1.96 -0.87 -20.67
CA TYR A 340 0.76 -1.08 -19.86
C TYR A 340 -0.52 -0.39 -20.39
N GLY A 341 -0.42 0.33 -21.50
CA GLY A 341 -1.54 1.00 -22.16
C GLY A 341 -1.50 2.52 -21.98
N THR A 342 -2.38 3.21 -22.70
CA THR A 342 -2.47 4.67 -22.69
C THR A 342 -2.90 5.16 -21.30
N PHE A 343 -1.95 5.68 -20.55
CA PHE A 343 -2.26 6.71 -19.56
C PHE A 343 -2.62 7.96 -20.37
N ALA A 344 -3.84 8.46 -20.29
CA ALA A 344 -4.09 9.80 -20.81
C ALA A 344 -3.39 10.78 -19.85
N PRO A 345 -2.34 11.50 -20.28
CA PRO A 345 -1.70 12.47 -19.41
C PRO A 345 -2.74 13.50 -18.96
N GLN A 346 -2.88 13.69 -17.66
CA GLN A 346 -3.79 14.66 -17.01
C GLN A 346 -3.40 16.13 -17.29
N PHE A 347 -2.56 16.43 -18.28
CA PHE A 347 -2.12 17.79 -18.59
C PHE A 347 -3.22 18.59 -19.30
N LYS A 348 -4.36 18.83 -18.62
CA LYS A 348 -5.40 19.74 -19.12
C LYS A 348 -4.95 21.21 -19.13
N ASN A 349 -3.79 21.55 -18.58
CA ASN A 349 -3.29 22.94 -18.57
C ASN A 349 -1.76 23.04 -18.61
N LYS A 350 -1.16 23.11 -19.82
CA LYS A 350 0.26 23.49 -20.00
C LYS A 350 0.60 24.83 -19.32
N LYS A 351 -0.36 25.75 -19.20
CA LYS A 351 -0.18 27.06 -18.52
C LYS A 351 0.02 26.96 -17.00
N LYS A 352 -0.57 25.97 -16.30
CA LYS A 352 -0.47 25.87 -14.83
C LYS A 352 0.88 25.33 -14.33
N MET A 353 1.59 24.57 -15.16
CA MET A 353 2.94 24.04 -14.84
C MET A 353 4.00 25.16 -14.81
N LYS A 354 3.87 26.20 -15.64
CA LYS A 354 4.74 27.38 -15.59
C LYS A 354 4.59 28.19 -14.29
N ASN A 355 3.42 28.17 -13.66
CA ASN A 355 3.19 28.94 -12.43
C ASN A 355 3.49 28.16 -11.15
N LEU A 356 3.50 26.81 -11.19
CA LEU A 356 3.99 25.99 -10.08
C LEU A 356 5.52 26.03 -9.97
N THR A 357 6.23 26.26 -11.07
CA THR A 357 7.70 26.28 -11.10
C THR A 357 8.30 27.50 -10.40
N GLU A 358 7.59 28.63 -10.35
CA GLU A 358 8.07 29.85 -9.66
C GLU A 358 7.67 29.92 -8.17
N LYS A 359 6.56 29.31 -7.75
CA LYS A 359 6.03 29.54 -6.38
C LYS A 359 6.47 28.55 -5.30
N THR A 360 6.93 27.34 -5.66
CA THR A 360 7.22 26.29 -4.65
C THR A 360 8.71 26.08 -4.34
N PHE A 361 9.63 26.76 -5.02
CA PHE A 361 11.08 26.62 -4.73
C PHE A 361 11.71 27.82 -4.02
N ASP A 362 11.07 28.99 -4.02
CA ASP A 362 11.66 30.24 -3.49
C ASP A 362 11.38 30.53 -2.00
N LYS A 363 10.78 29.61 -1.22
CA LYS A 363 10.37 29.97 0.16
C LYS A 363 10.86 29.14 1.35
N ASP A 364 11.44 27.95 1.17
CA ASP A 364 11.74 27.09 2.34
C ASP A 364 13.19 26.58 2.47
N ASN A 365 14.15 27.10 1.70
CA ASN A 365 15.58 26.75 1.85
C ASN A 365 16.46 27.96 2.24
N GLY A 366 16.03 28.70 3.27
CA GLY A 366 16.92 29.61 4.01
C GLY A 366 17.97 28.82 4.81
N PHE A 367 18.91 28.19 4.12
CA PHE A 367 20.16 27.70 4.69
C PHE A 367 21.23 28.73 4.32
N GLU A 368 21.34 29.78 5.14
CA GLU A 368 22.44 30.73 5.06
C GLU A 368 23.74 30.00 5.39
N ASP A 369 24.52 29.72 4.34
CA ASP A 369 25.87 29.19 4.43
C ASP A 369 26.79 30.31 4.93
N LYS A 370 26.93 30.46 6.25
CA LYS A 370 27.96 31.31 6.86
C LYS A 370 29.30 30.57 6.78
N MET A 371 29.99 30.73 5.66
CA MET A 371 31.43 30.47 5.57
C MET A 371 32.15 31.57 6.36
N SER A 372 32.70 31.21 7.51
CA SER A 372 33.62 32.04 8.28
C SER A 372 34.96 32.11 7.56
N GLU A 373 35.37 33.32 7.20
CA GLU A 373 36.76 33.67 6.87
C GLU A 373 37.61 33.53 8.14
N ASN A 374 38.64 32.68 8.07
CA ASN A 374 39.74 32.68 9.04
C ASN A 374 40.86 33.53 8.43
N GLU A 375 40.98 34.77 8.90
CA GLU A 375 42.22 35.54 8.90
C GLU A 375 42.61 35.76 10.36
N GLU A 376 43.71 35.16 10.79
CA GLU A 376 44.48 35.64 11.94
C GLU A 376 45.97 35.55 11.57
N ASP A 377 46.54 36.73 11.31
CA ASP A 377 47.95 37.05 11.51
C ASP A 377 48.18 37.25 13.02
N ASP A 378 49.15 36.54 13.59
CA ASP A 378 50.12 37.01 14.60
C ASP A 378 51.24 35.98 14.81
#